data_AF-A0A966TA02-F1
#
_entry.id   AF-A0A966TA02-F1
#
_cell.length_a   1.000
_cell.length_b   1.000
_cell.length_c   1.000
_cell.angle_alpha   90.00
_cell.angle_beta   90.00
_cell.angle_gamma   90.00
#
_symmetry.space_group_name_H-M   'P 1'
#
loop_
_entity.id
_entity.type
_entity.pdbx_description
1 polymer ?
#
loop_
_entity_poly.entity_id
_entity_poly.type
_entity_poly.pdbx_seq_one_letter_code
_entity_poly.pdbx_strand_id
1 'polypeptide(L)'
;MLSWSGNEQGVEIDLKKFRDANADNAVPFARELLDFATAATELDDAAITIAREALAKCAGVATTIDAAAVIANFEMMTRLADSTGARMPEEVVAQRLGAATAMGVDQVVSRR
;
A
#
# COMPACT_ATOMS: atom_id res chain seq x y z
N MET A 1 2.10 9.82 -5.17
CA MET A 1 0.63 9.78 -4.99
C MET A 1 0.25 10.08 -3.56
N LEU A 2 0.71 9.32 -2.56
CA LEU A 2 0.39 9.59 -1.14
C LEU A 2 0.84 10.98 -0.66
N SER A 3 2.09 11.37 -0.86
CA SER A 3 2.58 12.71 -0.49
C SER A 3 1.82 13.85 -1.17
N TRP A 4 1.44 13.65 -2.43
CA TRP A 4 0.62 14.61 -3.18
C TRP A 4 -0.83 14.66 -2.66
N SER A 5 -1.45 13.51 -2.40
CA SER A 5 -2.81 13.43 -1.82
C SER A 5 -2.86 14.03 -0.41
N GLY A 6 -1.80 13.87 0.39
CA GLY A 6 -1.67 14.53 1.68
C GLY A 6 -1.66 16.05 1.54
N ASN A 7 -0.84 16.58 0.61
CA ASN A 7 -0.80 18.01 0.34
C ASN A 7 -2.16 18.57 -0.09
N GLU A 8 -2.89 17.89 -0.98
CA GLU A 8 -4.24 18.29 -1.40
C GLU A 8 -5.26 18.27 -0.25
N GLN A 9 -5.10 17.38 0.72
CA GLN A 9 -5.99 17.26 1.88
C GLN A 9 -5.53 18.09 3.08
N GLY A 10 -4.42 18.83 2.96
CA GLY A 10 -3.82 19.57 4.08
C GLY A 10 -3.26 18.68 5.18
N VAL A 11 -2.95 17.42 4.86
CA VAL A 11 -2.40 16.42 5.79
C VAL A 11 -0.92 16.19 5.45
N GLU A 12 -0.04 16.48 6.39
CA GLU A 12 1.38 16.17 6.23
C GLU A 12 1.61 14.66 6.47
N ILE A 13 2.11 13.98 5.43
CA ILE A 13 2.34 12.54 5.45
C ILE A 13 3.85 12.28 5.48
N ASP A 14 4.34 11.79 6.63
CA ASP A 14 5.72 11.33 6.75
C ASP A 14 5.85 9.89 6.24
N LEU A 15 6.41 9.75 5.03
CA LEU A 15 6.62 8.45 4.38
C LEU A 15 7.57 7.53 5.17
N LYS A 16 8.42 8.06 6.06
CA LYS A 16 9.34 7.25 6.86
C LYS A 16 8.60 6.42 7.91
N LYS A 17 7.45 6.90 8.37
CA LYS A 17 6.63 6.25 9.39
C LYS A 17 5.87 5.04 8.88
N PHE A 18 5.61 4.96 7.57
CA PHE A 18 4.91 3.81 6.97
C PHE A 18 5.70 2.49 6.99
N ARG A 19 6.99 2.54 7.33
CA ARG A 19 7.79 1.32 7.59
C ARG A 19 7.49 0.70 8.94
N ASP A 20 7.02 1.49 9.90
CA ASP A 20 6.80 1.05 11.27
C ASP A 20 5.31 0.90 11.54
N ALA A 21 4.89 -0.34 11.74
CA ALA A 21 3.53 -0.72 12.07
C ALA A 21 2.95 0.04 13.28
N ASN A 22 3.81 0.51 14.18
CA ASN A 22 3.44 1.17 15.42
C ASN A 22 3.60 2.69 15.36
N ALA A 23 3.99 3.27 14.22
CA ALA A 23 4.13 4.71 14.10
C ALA A 23 2.76 5.40 14.08
N ASP A 24 2.68 6.53 14.78
CA ASP A 24 1.53 7.42 14.72
C ASP A 24 1.47 8.06 13.34
N ASN A 25 0.55 7.54 12.52
CA ASN A 25 0.36 7.89 11.13
C ASN A 25 -0.87 8.81 11.04
N ALA A 26 -0.75 9.93 10.33
CA ALA A 26 -1.87 10.85 10.11
C ALA A 26 -3.03 10.25 9.27
N VAL A 27 -2.89 9.00 8.82
CA VAL A 27 -3.89 8.27 8.03
C VAL A 27 -4.76 7.43 8.95
N PRO A 28 -6.09 7.64 8.97
CA PRO A 28 -7.01 6.80 9.74
C PRO A 28 -6.88 5.32 9.37
N PHE A 29 -6.91 4.44 10.37
CA PHE A 29 -6.86 2.99 10.20
C PHE A 29 -5.61 2.49 9.44
N ALA A 30 -4.51 3.26 9.45
CA ALA A 30 -3.33 2.96 8.64
C ALA A 30 -2.81 1.53 8.86
N ARG A 31 -2.88 1.04 10.10
CA ARG A 31 -2.42 -0.30 10.45
C ARG A 31 -3.29 -1.38 9.83
N GLU A 32 -4.60 -1.31 10.02
CA GLU A 32 -5.56 -2.29 9.50
C GLU A 32 -5.64 -2.25 7.98
N LEU A 33 -5.51 -1.07 7.37
CA LEU A 33 -5.40 -0.92 5.92
C LEU A 33 -4.14 -1.60 5.37
N LEU A 34 -2.99 -1.37 6.02
CA LEU A 34 -1.72 -2.00 5.62
C LEU A 34 -1.77 -3.52 5.81
N ASP A 35 -2.31 -4.00 6.92
CA ASP A 35 -2.42 -5.44 7.20
C ASP A 35 -3.35 -6.12 6.19
N PHE A 36 -4.47 -5.49 5.83
CA PHE A 36 -5.38 -6.04 4.83
C PHE A 36 -4.76 -6.06 3.42
N ALA A 37 -4.08 -4.98 3.03
CA ALA A 37 -3.35 -4.93 1.76
C ALA A 37 -2.22 -5.96 1.70
N THR A 38 -1.50 -6.16 2.81
CA THR A 38 -0.42 -7.15 2.91
C THR A 38 -0.95 -8.57 2.78
N ALA A 39 -1.96 -8.93 3.59
CA ALA A 39 -2.55 -10.27 3.56
C ALA A 39 -3.10 -10.64 2.16
N ALA A 40 -3.66 -9.67 1.43
CA ALA A 40 -4.17 -9.88 0.08
C ALA A 40 -3.09 -10.29 -0.95
N THR A 41 -1.81 -10.01 -0.67
CA THR A 41 -0.69 -10.36 -1.56
C THR A 41 -0.10 -11.75 -1.28
N GLU A 42 -0.44 -12.36 -0.13
CA GLU A 42 0.21 -13.59 0.37
C GLU A 42 -0.51 -14.88 -0.02
N LEU A 43 -1.66 -14.78 -0.71
CA LEU A 43 -2.52 -15.92 -1.10
C LEU A 43 -2.94 -16.81 0.08
N ASP A 44 -3.06 -16.22 1.28
CA ASP A 44 -3.55 -16.88 2.49
C ASP A 44 -4.97 -16.41 2.82
N ASP A 45 -5.95 -17.25 2.52
CA ASP A 45 -7.38 -16.94 2.75
C ASP A 45 -7.72 -16.68 4.22
N ALA A 46 -7.01 -17.32 5.15
CA ALA A 46 -7.22 -17.13 6.58
C ALA A 46 -6.67 -15.77 7.01
N ALA A 47 -5.46 -15.41 6.57
CA ALA A 47 -4.87 -14.10 6.83
C ALA A 47 -5.72 -12.97 6.24
N ILE A 48 -6.20 -13.12 5.00
CA ILE A 48 -7.10 -12.16 4.34
C ILE A 48 -8.38 -11.99 5.14
N THR A 49 -8.98 -13.09 5.61
CA THR A 49 -10.22 -13.04 6.38
C THR A 49 -10.03 -12.31 7.71
N ILE A 50 -8.96 -12.63 8.46
CA ILE A 50 -8.63 -11.99 9.73
C ILE A 50 -8.43 -10.48 9.54
N ALA A 51 -7.64 -10.07 8.55
CA ALA A 51 -7.34 -8.66 8.32
C ALA A 51 -8.57 -7.87 7.82
N ARG A 52 -9.38 -8.46 6.94
CA ARG A 52 -10.65 -7.88 6.47
C ARG A 52 -11.62 -7.64 7.62
N GLU A 53 -11.79 -8.61 8.51
CA GLU A 53 -12.67 -8.50 9.67
C GLU A 53 -12.17 -7.45 10.67
N ALA A 54 -10.86 -7.39 10.90
CA ALA A 54 -10.25 -6.35 11.73
C ALA A 54 -10.53 -4.94 11.19
N LEU A 55 -10.34 -4.72 9.88
CA LEU A 55 -10.65 -3.44 9.25
C LEU A 55 -12.15 -3.12 9.29
N ALA A 56 -13.02 -4.10 9.01
CA ALA A 56 -14.46 -3.90 9.06
C ALA A 56 -14.94 -3.50 10.46
N LYS A 57 -14.30 -4.03 11.51
CA LYS A 57 -14.61 -3.70 12.91
C LYS A 57 -14.27 -2.26 13.27
N CYS A 58 -13.17 -1.70 12.77
CA CYS A 58 -12.74 -0.34 13.13
C CYS A 58 -13.23 0.74 12.15
N ALA A 59 -13.24 0.45 10.84
CA ALA A 59 -13.51 1.41 9.78
C ALA A 59 -14.90 1.25 9.13
N GLY A 60 -15.59 0.16 9.42
CA GLY A 60 -16.91 -0.17 8.86
C GLY A 60 -16.87 -0.78 7.47
N VAL A 61 -17.98 -1.42 7.10
CA VAL A 61 -18.10 -2.23 5.87
C VAL A 61 -17.84 -1.43 4.59
N ALA A 62 -18.34 -0.19 4.50
CA ALA A 62 -18.14 0.65 3.31
C ALA A 62 -16.64 0.91 3.04
N THR A 63 -15.90 1.35 4.06
CA THR A 63 -14.45 1.57 3.98
C THR A 63 -13.69 0.30 3.64
N THR A 64 -14.11 -0.86 4.19
CA THR A 64 -13.49 -2.15 3.86
C THR A 64 -13.69 -2.53 2.39
N ILE A 65 -14.86 -2.25 1.81
CA ILE A 65 -15.14 -2.50 0.39
C ILE A 65 -14.27 -1.59 -0.48
N ASP A 66 -14.15 -0.31 -0.14
CA ASP A 66 -13.31 0.63 -0.88
C ASP A 66 -11.84 0.21 -0.84
N ALA A 67 -11.35 -0.20 0.34
CA ALA A 67 -9.99 -0.73 0.50
C ALA A 67 -9.79 -1.99 -0.37
N ALA A 68 -10.74 -2.93 -0.36
CA ALA A 68 -10.68 -4.14 -1.19
C ALA A 68 -10.65 -3.80 -2.68
N ALA A 69 -11.42 -2.81 -3.14
CA ALA A 69 -11.42 -2.37 -4.53
C ALA A 69 -10.06 -1.79 -4.95
N VAL A 70 -9.45 -0.98 -4.09
CA VAL A 70 -8.09 -0.42 -4.31
C VAL A 70 -7.06 -1.54 -4.38
N ILE A 71 -7.07 -2.46 -3.42
CA ILE A 71 -6.17 -3.62 -3.39
C ILE A 71 -6.29 -4.44 -4.68
N ALA A 72 -7.53 -4.77 -5.08
CA ALA A 72 -7.78 -5.55 -6.30
C ALA A 72 -7.27 -4.84 -7.57
N ASN A 73 -7.43 -3.52 -7.65
CA ASN A 73 -6.91 -2.73 -8.77
C ASN A 73 -5.37 -2.79 -8.86
N PHE A 74 -4.68 -2.68 -7.71
CA PHE A 74 -3.22 -2.80 -7.69
C PHE A 74 -2.76 -4.21 -8.01
N GLU A 75 -3.37 -5.25 -7.44
CA GLU A 75 -3.06 -6.65 -7.74
C GLU A 75 -3.21 -6.97 -9.24
N MET A 76 -4.31 -6.50 -9.85
CA MET A 76 -4.53 -6.66 -11.29
C MET A 76 -3.41 -6.00 -12.10
N MET A 77 -3.05 -4.76 -11.78
CA MET A 77 -2.02 -4.01 -12.50
C MET A 77 -0.63 -4.60 -12.30
N THR A 78 -0.30 -5.08 -11.10
CA THR A 78 0.97 -5.76 -10.80
C THR A 78 1.10 -7.01 -11.66
N ARG A 79 0.08 -7.87 -11.70
CA ARG A 79 0.10 -9.09 -12.53
C ARG A 79 0.21 -8.78 -14.02
N LEU A 80 -0.44 -7.71 -14.49
CA LEU A 80 -0.32 -7.26 -15.88
C LEU A 80 1.11 -6.78 -16.19
N ALA A 81 1.71 -5.99 -15.30
CA ALA A 81 3.07 -5.50 -15.47
C ALA A 81 4.08 -6.65 -15.47
N ASP A 82 3.94 -7.59 -14.54
CA ASP A 82 4.83 -8.76 -14.42
C ASP A 82 4.72 -9.69 -15.62
N SER A 83 3.49 -9.99 -16.08
CA SER A 83 3.25 -10.89 -17.22
C SER A 83 3.73 -10.31 -18.56
N THR A 84 3.75 -8.98 -18.70
CA THR A 84 4.22 -8.31 -19.93
C THR A 84 5.69 -7.93 -19.87
N GLY A 85 6.34 -8.07 -18.71
CA GLY A 85 7.70 -7.57 -18.49
C GLY A 85 7.78 -6.05 -18.60
N ALA A 86 6.69 -5.34 -18.29
CA ALA A 86 6.62 -3.89 -18.38
C ALA A 86 7.73 -3.25 -17.53
N ARG A 87 8.55 -2.41 -18.16
CA ARG A 87 9.63 -1.68 -17.48
C ARG A 87 9.26 -0.21 -17.33
N MET A 88 9.59 0.32 -16.17
CA MET A 88 9.44 1.73 -15.91
C MET A 88 10.58 2.50 -16.61
N PRO A 89 10.29 3.62 -17.33
CA PRO A 89 11.33 4.44 -17.92
C PRO A 89 12.31 4.97 -16.87
N GLU A 90 13.60 5.03 -17.21
CA GLU A 90 14.66 5.41 -16.26
C GLU A 90 14.42 6.77 -15.60
N GLU A 91 13.92 7.75 -16.37
CA GLU A 91 13.58 9.08 -15.87
C GLU A 91 12.51 9.02 -14.78
N VAL A 92 11.51 8.15 -14.94
CA VAL A 92 10.43 7.98 -13.95
C VAL A 92 10.95 7.26 -12.70
N VAL A 93 11.87 6.31 -12.86
CA VAL A 93 12.56 5.67 -11.73
C VAL A 93 13.36 6.71 -10.94
N ALA A 94 14.16 7.54 -11.63
CA ALA A 94 14.95 8.59 -11.00
C ALA A 94 14.08 9.60 -10.24
N GLN A 95 12.95 10.02 -10.82
CA GLN A 95 11.99 10.91 -10.15
C GLN A 95 11.38 10.31 -8.88
N ARG A 96 11.23 8.97 -8.81
CA ARG A 96 10.60 8.29 -7.68
C ARG A 96 11.58 7.78 -6.63
N LEU A 97 12.89 7.80 -6.91
CA LEU A 97 13.92 7.23 -6.05
C LEU A 97 13.85 7.78 -4.63
N GLY A 98 13.72 9.09 -4.44
CA GLY A 98 13.65 9.70 -3.11
C GLY A 98 12.48 9.18 -2.25
N ALA A 99 11.32 8.97 -2.86
CA ALA A 99 10.17 8.39 -2.16
C ALA A 99 10.37 6.89 -1.88
N ALA A 100 10.95 6.15 -2.82
CA ALA A 100 11.30 4.75 -2.64
C ALA A 100 12.28 4.56 -1.48
N THR A 101 13.34 5.37 -1.41
CA THR A 101 14.33 5.37 -0.32
C THR A 101 13.72 5.75 1.02
N ALA A 102 12.84 6.76 1.08
CA ALA A 102 12.16 7.13 2.31
C ALA A 102 11.31 5.97 2.89
N MET A 103 10.69 5.18 2.01
CA MET A 103 9.91 4.00 2.38
C MET A 103 10.76 2.72 2.50
N GLY A 104 12.05 2.75 2.14
CA GLY A 104 12.95 1.59 2.12
C GLY A 104 12.64 0.55 1.04
N VAL A 105 11.82 0.90 0.04
CA VAL A 105 11.41 -0.01 -1.05
C VAL A 105 12.58 -0.31 -1.99
N ASP A 106 13.53 0.61 -2.13
CA ASP A 106 14.77 0.44 -2.89
C ASP A 106 15.71 -0.63 -2.31
N GLN A 107 15.45 -1.11 -1.10
CA GLN A 107 16.20 -2.18 -0.43
C GLN A 107 15.52 -3.56 -0.56
N VAL A 108 14.30 -3.61 -1.10
CA VAL A 108 13.54 -4.85 -1.21
C VAL A 108 13.95 -5.60 -2.47
N VAL A 109 14.28 -6.88 -2.32
CA VAL A 109 14.55 -7.76 -3.46
C VAL A 109 13.22 -8.35 -3.91
N SER A 110 12.86 -8.16 -5.18
CA SER A 110 11.68 -8.79 -5.78
C SER A 110 11.78 -10.30 -5.61
N ARG A 111 10.75 -10.92 -5.01
CA ARG A 111 10.58 -12.38 -5.11
C ARG A 111 10.32 -12.70 -6.58
N ARG A 112 11.09 -13.62 -7.13
CA ARG A 112 10.86 -14.21 -8.46
C ARG A 112 10.10 -15.51 -8.29
#